data_AF-F9ZPK1-F1
#
_entry.id   AF-F9ZPK1-F1
#
_cell.length_a   1.000
_cell.length_b   1.000
_cell.length_c   1.000
_cell.angle_alpha   90.00
_cell.angle_beta   90.00
_cell.angle_gamma   90.00
#
_symmetry.space_group_name_H-M   'P 1'
#
loop_
_entity.id
_entity.type
_entity.pdbx_description
1 polymer ?
#
loop_
_entity_poly.entity_id
_entity_poly.type
_entity_poly.pdbx_seq_one_letter_code
_entity_poly.pdbx_strand_id
1 'polypeptide(L)'
;MLAIEPNAGPAPIIQIIHQARRQVDVGVYYLSDRPILRALQAAHARGVDVRVIVEGKPYGMKPWQIRREERAIEASGVTLHLAPYRFTSHGDRYALYHAKYICNGHECEIGTANFD
;
A
#
# COMPACT_ATOMS: atom_id res chain seq x y z
N MET A 1 -9.90 14.48 -7.89
CA MET A 1 -11.26 13.93 -7.76
C MET A 1 -11.57 13.69 -6.28
N LEU A 2 -12.83 13.72 -5.84
CA LEU A 2 -13.22 13.27 -4.50
C LEU A 2 -13.99 11.94 -4.64
N ALA A 3 -13.59 10.94 -3.87
CA ALA A 3 -14.27 9.65 -3.77
C ALA A 3 -14.71 9.42 -2.32
N ILE A 4 -15.85 8.75 -2.13
CA ILE A 4 -16.45 8.53 -0.82
C ILE A 4 -16.76 7.05 -0.66
N GLU A 5 -16.22 6.45 0.41
CA GLU A 5 -16.55 5.09 0.82
C GLU A 5 -17.84 5.02 1.65
N PRO A 6 -18.57 3.88 1.63
CA PRO A 6 -18.22 2.64 0.93
C PRO A 6 -18.58 2.64 -0.56
N ASN A 7 -19.25 3.69 -1.06
CA ASN A 7 -19.82 3.71 -2.42
C ASN A 7 -18.76 3.60 -3.53
N ALA A 8 -17.63 4.30 -3.39
CA ALA A 8 -16.56 4.24 -4.38
C ALA A 8 -15.74 2.94 -4.30
N GLY A 9 -15.63 2.36 -3.09
CA GLY A 9 -14.75 1.23 -2.81
C GLY A 9 -13.32 1.44 -3.30
N PRO A 10 -12.59 0.38 -3.70
CA PRO A 10 -11.20 0.49 -4.14
C PRO A 10 -11.04 1.01 -5.58
N ALA A 11 -12.14 1.38 -6.26
CA ALA A 11 -12.09 1.76 -7.67
C ALA A 11 -11.16 2.96 -7.96
N PRO A 12 -11.11 4.04 -7.15
CA PRO A 12 -10.18 5.15 -7.38
C PRO A 12 -8.71 4.70 -7.32
N ILE A 13 -8.36 3.87 -6.32
CA ILE A 13 -7.01 3.32 -6.13
C ILE A 13 -6.60 2.49 -7.35
N ILE A 14 -7.50 1.60 -7.79
CA ILE A 14 -7.27 0.71 -8.93
C ILE A 14 -7.11 1.52 -10.23
N GLN A 15 -7.85 2.61 -10.40
CA GLN A 15 -7.72 3.49 -11.57
C GLN A 15 -6.34 4.15 -11.63
N ILE A 16 -5.80 4.65 -10.51
CA ILE A 16 -4.45 5.21 -10.44
C ILE A 16 -3.41 4.17 -10.90
N ILE A 17 -3.54 2.92 -10.44
CA ILE A 17 -2.64 1.82 -10.80
C ILE A 17 -2.75 1.45 -12.29
N HIS A 18 -3.95 1.41 -12.84
CA HIS A 18 -4.16 1.07 -14.25
C HIS A 18 -3.60 2.13 -15.20
N GLN A 19 -3.65 3.40 -14.82
CA GLN A 19 -3.12 4.50 -15.63
C GLN A 19 -1.58 4.62 -15.57
N ALA A 20 -0.93 3.93 -14.62
CA ALA A 20 0.51 4.00 -14.42
C ALA A 20 1.28 3.46 -15.63
N ARG A 21 2.29 4.23 -16.05
CA ARG A 21 3.16 3.92 -17.20
C ARG A 21 4.61 3.62 -16.85
N ARG A 22 5.13 4.19 -15.76
CA ARG A 22 6.55 4.09 -15.39
C ARG A 22 6.74 3.61 -13.95
N GLN A 23 6.01 4.20 -13.02
CA GLN A 23 6.10 3.86 -11.61
C GLN A 23 4.74 3.85 -10.91
N VAL A 24 4.65 3.11 -9.81
CA VAL A 24 3.59 3.22 -8.79
C VAL A 24 4.27 3.23 -7.43
N ASP A 25 3.97 4.26 -6.64
CA ASP A 25 4.44 4.44 -5.28
C ASP A 25 3.28 4.32 -4.31
N VAL A 26 3.34 3.33 -3.42
CA VAL A 26 2.31 3.06 -2.43
C VAL A 26 2.87 3.28 -1.03
N GLY A 27 2.13 4.04 -0.23
CA GLY A 27 2.40 4.18 1.19
C GLY A 27 1.12 3.97 1.97
N VAL A 28 1.02 2.84 2.67
CA VAL A 28 -0.21 2.47 3.37
C VAL A 28 0.11 1.70 4.65
N TYR A 29 -0.72 1.86 5.68
CA TYR A 29 -0.53 1.16 6.95
C TYR A 29 -0.86 -0.33 6.85
N TYR A 30 -1.94 -0.70 6.13
CA TYR A 30 -2.28 -2.09 5.77
C TYR A 30 -2.52 -2.23 4.27
N LEU A 31 -2.09 -3.36 3.72
CA LEU A 31 -2.31 -3.78 2.33
C LEU A 31 -2.65 -5.27 2.24
N SER A 32 -3.94 -5.58 2.24
CA SER A 32 -4.47 -6.94 2.02
C SER A 32 -5.61 -7.04 1.02
N ASP A 33 -6.13 -5.91 0.51
CA ASP A 33 -7.20 -5.90 -0.47
C ASP A 33 -6.78 -6.62 -1.78
N ARG A 34 -7.50 -7.69 -2.10
CA ARG A 34 -7.15 -8.58 -3.23
C ARG A 34 -7.28 -7.88 -4.59
N PRO A 35 -8.35 -7.10 -4.87
CA PRO A 35 -8.40 -6.26 -6.07
C PRO A 35 -7.18 -5.36 -6.26
N ILE A 36 -6.75 -4.64 -5.22
CA ILE A 36 -5.58 -3.75 -5.27
C ILE A 36 -4.30 -4.54 -5.52
N LEU A 37 -4.06 -5.64 -4.79
CA LEU A 37 -2.90 -6.50 -5.01
C LEU A 37 -2.81 -7.05 -6.44
N ARG A 38 -3.95 -7.46 -7.03
CA ARG A 38 -4.01 -7.89 -8.44
C ARG A 38 -3.72 -6.75 -9.41
N ALA A 39 -4.19 -5.53 -9.12
CA ALA A 39 -3.90 -4.37 -9.95
C ALA A 39 -2.41 -4.03 -9.92
N LEU A 40 -1.77 -4.08 -8.74
CA LEU A 40 -0.33 -3.87 -8.59
C LEU A 40 0.47 -4.94 -9.34
N GLN A 41 0.07 -6.21 -9.21
CA GLN A 41 0.66 -7.31 -9.98
C GLN A 41 0.56 -7.08 -11.49
N ALA A 42 -0.61 -6.64 -11.97
CA ALA A 42 -0.82 -6.33 -13.38
C ALA A 42 0.02 -5.12 -13.82
N ALA A 43 0.24 -4.12 -12.97
CA ALA A 43 1.16 -3.01 -13.27
C ALA A 43 2.60 -3.50 -13.38
N HIS A 44 3.06 -4.29 -12.42
CA HIS A 44 4.39 -4.89 -12.44
C HIS A 44 4.61 -5.73 -13.72
N ALA A 45 3.63 -6.56 -14.10
CA ALA A 45 3.69 -7.38 -15.31
C ALA A 45 3.77 -6.54 -16.61
N ARG A 46 3.32 -5.28 -16.60
CA ARG A 46 3.51 -4.34 -17.72
C ARG A 46 4.89 -3.68 -17.74
N GLY A 47 5.77 -4.00 -16.78
CA GLY A 47 7.10 -3.38 -16.62
C GLY A 47 7.09 -2.06 -15.85
N VAL A 48 6.01 -1.75 -15.12
CA VAL A 48 5.96 -0.58 -14.22
C VAL A 48 6.77 -0.88 -12.96
N ASP A 49 7.61 0.07 -12.52
CA ASP A 49 8.31 -0.02 -11.23
C ASP A 49 7.32 0.22 -10.08
N VAL A 50 7.03 -0.81 -9.29
CA VAL A 50 6.03 -0.72 -8.22
C VAL A 50 6.74 -0.87 -6.88
N ARG A 51 6.63 0.17 -6.04
CA ARG A 51 7.28 0.28 -4.74
C ARG A 51 6.24 0.48 -3.66
N VAL A 52 6.31 -0.31 -2.61
CA VAL A 52 5.34 -0.32 -1.50
C VAL A 52 6.06 -0.11 -0.19
N ILE A 53 5.58 0.81 0.64
CA ILE A 53 5.98 0.96 2.04
C ILE A 53 4.78 0.64 2.95
N VAL A 54 4.96 -0.30 3.89
CA VAL A 54 3.97 -0.65 4.94
C VAL A 54 4.54 -0.54 6.36
N GLU A 55 3.68 -0.46 7.36
CA GLU A 55 4.09 -0.55 8.77
C GLU A 55 4.58 -1.97 9.11
N GLY A 56 5.77 -2.09 9.70
CA GLY A 56 6.34 -3.38 10.08
C GLY A 56 5.86 -3.91 11.43
N LYS A 57 5.27 -3.06 12.27
CA LYS A 57 4.71 -3.44 13.58
C LYS A 57 3.33 -2.81 13.80
N PRO A 58 2.31 -3.22 13.02
CA PRO A 58 1.00 -2.63 13.17
C PRO A 58 0.36 -2.99 14.50
N TYR A 59 -0.36 -2.03 15.07
CA TYR A 59 -1.09 -2.20 16.32
C TYR A 59 -2.05 -3.38 16.27
N GLY A 60 -1.88 -4.33 17.19
CA GLY A 60 -2.76 -5.48 17.35
C GLY A 60 -2.50 -6.66 16.40
N MET A 61 -1.55 -6.56 15.46
CA MET A 61 -1.20 -7.68 14.59
C MET A 61 -0.16 -8.61 15.23
N LYS A 62 -0.44 -9.91 15.17
CA LYS A 62 0.52 -10.96 15.55
C LYS A 62 1.58 -11.12 14.45
N PRO A 63 2.80 -11.57 14.78
CA PRO A 63 3.89 -11.75 13.80
C PRO A 63 3.49 -12.57 12.57
N TRP A 64 2.69 -13.63 12.74
CA TRP A 64 2.24 -14.46 11.61
C TRP A 64 1.27 -13.73 10.66
N GLN A 65 0.50 -12.76 11.16
CA GLN A 65 -0.38 -11.94 10.33
C GLN A 65 0.44 -10.98 9.48
N ILE A 66 1.46 -10.37 10.08
CA ILE A 66 2.41 -9.46 9.40
C ILE A 66 3.13 -10.24 8.30
N ARG A 67 3.68 -11.42 8.63
CA ARG A 67 4.32 -12.30 7.63
C ARG A 67 3.39 -12.71 6.48
N ARG A 68 2.10 -12.90 6.76
CA ARG A 68 1.12 -13.26 5.73
C ARG A 68 0.82 -12.10 4.80
N GLU A 69 0.72 -10.89 5.34
CA GLU A 69 0.55 -9.65 4.57
C GLU A 69 1.79 -9.38 3.71
N GLU A 70 2.99 -9.37 4.30
CA GLU A 70 4.27 -9.22 3.59
C GLU A 70 4.36 -10.17 2.38
N ARG A 71 4.07 -11.47 2.59
CA ARG A 71 4.08 -12.47 1.51
C ARG A 71 3.05 -12.21 0.43
N ALA A 72 1.87 -11.71 0.77
CA ALA A 72 0.83 -11.39 -0.21
C ALA A 72 1.25 -10.22 -1.10
N ILE A 73 1.92 -9.22 -0.52
CA ILE A 73 2.50 -8.10 -1.26
C ILE A 73 3.65 -8.59 -2.13
N GLU A 74 4.62 -9.32 -1.58
CA GLU A 74 5.76 -9.87 -2.33
C GLU A 74 5.32 -10.76 -3.50
N ALA A 75 4.26 -11.56 -3.32
CA ALA A 75 3.70 -12.41 -4.38
C ALA A 75 3.13 -11.63 -5.59
N SER A 76 2.87 -10.32 -5.44
CA SER A 76 2.48 -9.46 -6.57
C SER A 76 3.68 -9.00 -7.43
N GLY A 77 4.91 -9.33 -7.04
CA GLY A 77 6.15 -9.00 -7.77
C GLY A 77 6.67 -7.58 -7.51
N VAL A 78 6.02 -6.84 -6.60
CA VAL A 78 6.40 -5.45 -6.27
C VAL A 78 7.58 -5.40 -5.30
N THR A 79 8.26 -4.26 -5.24
CA THR A 79 9.31 -4.01 -4.24
C THR A 79 8.69 -3.59 -2.91
N LEU A 80 8.77 -4.46 -1.91
CA LEU A 80 8.29 -4.19 -0.55
C LEU A 80 9.39 -3.57 0.32
N HIS A 81 9.04 -2.50 1.02
CA HIS A 81 9.81 -1.88 2.07
C HIS A 81 8.98 -1.79 3.36
N LEU A 82 9.62 -2.01 4.50
CA LEU A 82 9.02 -1.66 5.78
C LEU A 82 9.31 -0.19 6.10
N ALA A 83 8.37 0.44 6.79
CA ALA A 83 8.46 1.83 7.21
C ALA A 83 9.80 2.06 7.96
N PRO A 84 10.56 3.11 7.58
CA PRO A 84 11.84 3.41 8.23
C PRO A 84 11.70 3.60 9.73
N TYR A 85 12.73 3.19 10.48
CA TYR A 85 12.78 3.23 11.96
C TYR A 85 12.31 4.57 12.56
N ARG A 86 12.61 5.71 11.90
CA ARG A 86 12.19 7.05 12.37
C ARG A 86 10.67 7.29 12.40
N PHE A 87 9.89 6.43 11.77
CA PHE A 87 8.43 6.51 11.64
C PHE A 87 7.67 5.41 12.39
N THR A 88 8.38 4.49 13.03
CA THR A 88 7.78 3.32 13.70
C THR A 88 8.04 3.36 15.20
N SER A 89 7.31 2.57 15.97
CA SER A 89 7.46 2.52 17.43
C SER A 89 8.78 1.85 17.83
N HIS A 90 9.50 2.49 18.77
CA HIS A 90 10.77 2.00 19.29
C HIS A 90 11.08 2.58 20.68
N GLY A 91 11.56 1.74 21.60
CA GLY A 91 11.79 2.16 22.99
C GLY A 91 10.50 2.64 23.64
N ASP A 92 10.53 3.87 24.14
CA ASP A 92 9.40 4.62 24.70
C ASP A 92 8.61 5.42 23.65
N ARG A 93 9.10 5.49 22.40
CA ARG A 93 8.45 6.24 21.33
C ARG A 93 7.30 5.44 20.72
N TYR A 94 6.10 5.97 20.85
CA TYR A 94 4.91 5.50 20.13
C TYR A 94 4.77 6.25 18.80
N ALA A 95 4.95 5.53 17.70
CA ALA A 95 4.77 6.03 16.34
C ALA A 95 4.32 4.91 15.41
N LEU A 96 3.47 5.25 14.43
CA LEU A 96 2.98 4.34 13.41
C LEU A 96 3.02 5.05 12.05
N TYR A 97 3.47 4.33 11.02
CA TYR A 97 3.36 4.80 9.65
C TYR A 97 1.90 4.72 9.16
N HIS A 98 1.11 5.75 9.49
CA HIS A 98 -0.35 5.74 9.28
C HIS A 98 -0.82 6.49 8.02
N ALA A 99 0.07 6.75 7.05
CA ALA A 99 -0.32 7.35 5.77
C ALA A 99 -1.13 6.35 4.92
N LYS A 100 -1.96 6.86 4.00
CA LYS A 100 -2.62 6.08 2.94
C LYS A 100 -2.62 6.89 1.65
N TYR A 101 -1.76 6.51 0.73
CA TYR A 101 -1.66 7.13 -0.58
C TYR A 101 -1.14 6.15 -1.62
N ILE A 102 -1.48 6.46 -2.87
CA ILE A 102 -0.91 5.82 -4.05
C ILE A 102 -0.66 6.87 -5.13
N CYS A 103 0.49 6.81 -5.79
CA CYS A 103 0.88 7.74 -6.84
C CYS A 103 1.40 7.00 -8.07
N ASN A 104 1.08 7.47 -9.27
CA ASN A 104 1.55 6.88 -10.54
C ASN A 104 2.58 7.75 -11.29
N GLY A 105 3.12 8.76 -10.61
CA GLY A 105 4.07 9.74 -11.16
C GLY A 105 3.41 10.94 -11.87
N HIS A 106 2.09 10.92 -12.08
CA HIS A 106 1.32 12.05 -12.62
C HIS A 106 0.17 12.45 -11.71
N GLU A 107 -0.47 11.48 -11.07
CA GLU A 107 -1.58 11.68 -10.14
C GLU A 107 -1.33 10.87 -8.86
N CYS A 108 -1.86 11.38 -7.76
CA CYS A 108 -1.90 10.70 -6.47
C CYS A 108 -3.32 10.67 -5.95
N GLU A 109 -3.70 9.53 -5.39
CA GLU A 109 -4.80 9.44 -4.44
C GLU A 109 -4.23 9.49 -3.02
N ILE A 110 -4.84 10.31 -2.16
CA ILE A 110 -4.54 10.40 -0.74
C ILE A 110 -5.87 10.21 -0.01
N GLY A 111 -5.90 9.29 0.95
CA GLY A 111 -7.12 8.87 1.61
C GLY A 111 -6.97 8.62 3.10
N THR A 112 -8.09 8.24 3.72
CA THR A 112 -8.17 7.95 5.15
C THR A 112 -8.25 6.46 5.44
N ALA A 113 -8.76 5.66 4.49
CA ALA A 113 -8.95 4.22 4.63
C ALA A 113 -7.68 3.45 4.27
N ASN A 114 -7.44 2.33 4.94
CA ASN A 114 -6.41 1.37 4.58
C ASN A 114 -6.81 0.58 3.33
N PHE A 115 -5.87 -0.20 2.79
CA PHE A 115 -6.11 -1.03 1.61
C PHE A 115 -6.33 -2.48 2.04
N ASP A 116 -7.32 -2.74 2.91
CA ASP A 116 -7.56 -4.02 3.59
C ASP A 116 -8.93 -4.68 3.35
#